data_AF-A0A7X3DKV1-F1
#
_entry.id   AF-A0A7X3DKV1-F1
#
_cell.length_a   1.000
_cell.length_b   1.000
_cell.length_c   1.000
_cell.angle_alpha   90.00
_cell.angle_beta   90.00
_cell.angle_gamma   90.00
#
_symmetry.space_group_name_H-M   'P 1'
#
loop_
_entity.id
_entity.type
_entity.pdbx_description
1 polymer ?
#
loop_
_entity_poly.entity_id
_entity_poly.type
_entity_poly.pdbx_seq_one_letter_code
_entity_poly.pdbx_strand_id
1 'polypeptide(L)'
;MPLRPGCWEDIQKSHDRIAQEVGQPVTFFAYPFGITEPDAEAFVHELFPVTAVTRHGTADLGKGLHELPRMTVTMDRELEDILKD
;
A
#
# COMPACT_ATOMS: atom_id res chain seq x y z
N MET A 1 3.26 -21.57 -4.79
CA MET A 1 3.68 -21.83 -3.39
C MET A 1 2.45 -21.51 -2.54
N PRO A 2 2.11 -22.24 -1.46
CA PRO A 2 0.97 -21.83 -0.64
C PRO A 2 1.34 -20.59 0.18
N LEU A 3 0.36 -19.71 0.37
CA LEU A 3 0.41 -18.55 1.27
C LEU A 3 1.10 -18.90 2.59
N ARG A 4 1.97 -18.01 3.08
CA ARG A 4 2.45 -18.09 4.46
C ARG A 4 1.22 -18.02 5.39
N PRO A 5 0.97 -19.03 6.24
CA PRO A 5 -0.16 -19.00 7.16
C PRO A 5 -0.07 -17.74 8.05
N GLY A 6 -1.07 -16.86 7.97
CA GLY A 6 -1.21 -15.68 8.82
C GLY A 6 -1.21 -14.32 8.11
N CYS A 7 -0.61 -14.16 6.93
CA CYS A 7 -0.52 -12.84 6.28
C CYS A 7 -1.90 -12.27 5.89
N TRP A 8 -2.76 -13.09 5.31
CA TRP A 8 -4.12 -12.69 4.94
C TRP A 8 -5.00 -12.40 6.18
N GLU A 9 -4.77 -13.12 7.29
CA GLU A 9 -5.51 -12.95 8.56
C GLU A 9 -5.21 -11.58 9.18
N ASP A 10 -3.93 -11.19 9.20
CA ASP A 10 -3.51 -9.89 9.71
C ASP A 10 -4.10 -8.74 8.90
N ILE A 11 -4.08 -8.84 7.57
CA ILE A 11 -4.65 -7.85 6.66
C ILE A 11 -6.16 -7.71 6.89
N GLN A 12 -6.91 -8.82 6.87
CA GLN A 12 -8.35 -8.81 7.08
C GLN A 12 -8.72 -8.21 8.44
N LYS A 13 -8.02 -8.65 9.50
CA LYS A 13 -8.27 -8.16 10.87
C LYS A 13 -8.04 -6.65 10.97
N SER A 14 -6.98 -6.14 10.35
CA SER A 14 -6.70 -4.70 10.35
C SER A 14 -7.76 -3.92 9.57
N HIS A 15 -8.18 -4.43 8.41
CA HIS A 15 -9.22 -3.84 7.56
C HIS A 15 -10.53 -3.69 8.34
N ASP A 16 -11.03 -4.79 8.92
CA ASP A 16 -12.31 -4.81 9.62
C ASP A 16 -12.30 -3.93 10.86
N ARG A 17 -11.18 -3.92 11.59
CA ARG A 17 -11.03 -3.07 12.78
C ARG A 17 -11.08 -1.59 12.44
N ILE A 18 -10.38 -1.16 11.39
CA ILE A 18 -10.40 0.25 10.96
C ILE A 18 -11.80 0.63 10.47
N ALA A 19 -12.43 -0.22 9.66
CA ALA A 19 -13.77 0.04 9.14
C ALA A 19 -14.81 0.18 10.27
N GLN A 20 -14.75 -0.69 11.27
CA GLN A 20 -15.64 -0.66 12.43
C GLN A 20 -15.45 0.59 13.29
N GLU A 21 -14.21 0.97 13.59
CA GLU A 21 -13.90 2.04 14.56
C GLU A 21 -13.98 3.44 13.95
N VAL A 22 -13.66 3.58 12.66
CA VAL A 22 -13.75 4.86 11.93
C VAL A 22 -15.13 5.06 11.32
N GLY A 23 -15.88 3.98 11.07
CA GLY A 23 -17.20 4.02 10.43
C GLY A 23 -17.13 4.31 8.92
N GLN A 24 -15.97 4.10 8.29
CA GLN A 24 -15.75 4.29 6.86
C GLN A 24 -15.02 3.09 6.25
N PRO A 25 -15.30 2.71 4.99
CA PRO A 25 -14.56 1.66 4.30
C PRO A 25 -13.07 1.99 4.20
N VAL A 26 -12.20 0.99 4.38
CA VAL A 26 -10.77 1.15 4.13
C VAL A 26 -10.53 1.04 2.63
N THR A 27 -9.88 2.03 2.04
CA THR A 27 -9.71 2.10 0.58
C THR A 27 -8.26 2.02 0.13
N PHE A 28 -7.31 2.11 1.06
CA PHE A 28 -5.89 2.25 0.76
C PHE A 28 -5.04 1.28 1.58
N PHE A 29 -4.11 0.59 0.92
CA PHE A 29 -3.13 -0.26 1.56
C PHE A 29 -1.70 0.11 1.15
N ALA A 30 -0.81 0.27 2.13
CA ALA A 30 0.62 0.45 1.89
C ALA A 30 1.37 -0.81 2.29
N TYR A 31 2.06 -1.44 1.35
CA TYR A 31 2.85 -2.64 1.63
C TYR A 31 3.97 -2.31 2.63
N PRO A 32 4.07 -3.03 3.77
CA PRO A 32 5.19 -2.91 4.68
C PRO A 32 6.51 -3.11 3.93
N PHE A 33 7.44 -2.17 4.08
CA PHE A 33 8.71 -2.12 3.34
C PHE A 33 8.60 -2.11 1.80
N GLY A 34 7.38 -1.96 1.25
CA GLY A 34 7.10 -2.06 -0.18
C GLY A 34 7.22 -3.48 -0.75
N ILE A 35 7.21 -4.50 0.11
CA ILE A 35 7.33 -5.90 -0.30
C ILE A 35 5.93 -6.44 -0.60
N THR A 36 5.71 -6.87 -1.83
CA THR A 36 4.50 -7.60 -2.22
C THR A 36 4.67 -9.09 -1.95
N GLU A 37 3.58 -9.74 -1.59
CA GLU A 37 3.53 -11.20 -1.50
C GLU A 37 2.64 -11.71 -2.64
N PRO A 38 3.21 -12.35 -3.69
CA PRO A 38 2.43 -12.77 -4.86
C PRO A 38 1.23 -13.63 -4.51
N ASP A 39 1.37 -14.47 -3.48
CA ASP A 39 0.31 -15.37 -3.04
C ASP A 39 -0.86 -14.63 -2.34
N ALA A 40 -0.64 -13.41 -1.83
CA ALA A 40 -1.65 -12.57 -1.15
C ALA A 40 -2.14 -11.39 -2.00
N GLU A 41 -1.52 -11.14 -3.15
CA GLU A 41 -1.76 -9.96 -3.97
C GLU A 41 -3.20 -9.87 -4.47
N ALA A 42 -3.75 -10.98 -4.96
CA ALA A 42 -5.14 -11.03 -5.41
C ALA A 42 -6.11 -10.63 -4.28
N PHE A 43 -5.87 -11.13 -3.06
CA PHE A 43 -6.68 -10.81 -1.89
C PHE A 43 -6.57 -9.33 -1.49
N VAL A 44 -5.36 -8.76 -1.54
CA VAL A 44 -5.15 -7.33 -1.28
C VAL A 44 -5.88 -6.47 -2.32
N HIS A 45 -5.85 -6.85 -3.60
CA HIS A 45 -6.54 -6.09 -4.65
C HIS A 45 -8.08 -6.20 -4.58
N GLU A 46 -8.61 -7.29 -4.02
CA GLU A 46 -10.04 -7.42 -3.72
C GLU A 46 -10.48 -6.51 -2.56
N LEU A 47 -9.66 -6.41 -1.51
CA LEU A 47 -9.98 -5.59 -0.33
C LEU A 47 -9.72 -4.10 -0.53
N PHE A 48 -8.66 -3.74 -1.25
CA PHE A 48 -8.19 -2.36 -1.34
C PHE A 48 -8.14 -1.89 -2.80
N PRO A 49 -8.99 -0.94 -3.19
CA PRO A 49 -8.99 -0.39 -4.55
C PRO A 49 -7.71 0.40 -4.88
N VAL A 50 -6.95 0.84 -3.88
CA VAL A 50 -5.68 1.56 -4.07
C VAL A 50 -4.58 0.92 -3.23
N THR A 51 -3.44 0.60 -3.84
CA THR A 51 -2.26 0.08 -3.12
C THR A 51 -1.00 0.85 -3.47
N ALA A 52 -0.06 0.95 -2.52
CA ALA A 52 1.19 1.69 -2.72
C ALA A 52 2.42 0.92 -2.20
N VAL A 53 3.53 1.04 -2.92
CA VAL A 53 4.83 0.45 -2.59
C VAL A 53 5.85 1.54 -2.22
N THR A 54 7.09 1.16 -1.88
CA THR A 54 8.19 2.10 -1.56
C THR A 54 9.05 2.45 -2.78
N ARG A 55 8.65 2.01 -3.98
CA ARG A 55 9.32 2.37 -5.24
C ARG A 55 9.25 3.88 -5.43
N HIS A 56 10.41 4.50 -5.66
CA HIS A 56 10.49 5.94 -5.89
C HIS A 56 9.86 6.32 -7.23
N GLY A 57 9.09 7.41 -7.25
CA GLY A 57 8.56 8.02 -8.46
C GLY A 57 7.16 8.61 -8.30
N THR A 58 6.72 9.32 -9.34
CA THR A 58 5.39 9.91 -9.42
C THR A 58 4.37 8.88 -9.88
N ALA A 59 3.26 8.77 -9.14
CA ALA A 59 2.17 7.86 -9.46
C ALA A 59 1.49 8.27 -10.78
N ASP A 60 1.27 7.29 -11.66
CA ASP A 60 0.60 7.46 -12.94
C ASP A 60 -0.70 6.65 -12.94
N LEU A 61 -1.82 7.35 -12.77
CA LEU A 61 -3.14 6.72 -12.66
C LEU A 61 -3.57 6.00 -13.95
N GLY A 62 -2.97 6.34 -15.10
CA GLY A 62 -3.19 5.62 -16.36
C GLY A 62 -2.63 4.20 -16.36
N LYS A 63 -1.73 3.88 -15.41
CA LYS A 63 -1.12 2.56 -15.24
C LYS A 63 -1.81 1.69 -14.18
N GLY A 64 -2.90 2.19 -13.60
CA GLY A 64 -3.67 1.51 -12.56
C GLY A 64 -3.51 2.14 -11.18
N LEU A 65 -4.27 1.62 -10.21
CA LEU A 65 -4.31 2.12 -8.83
C LEU A 65 -3.59 1.19 -7.84
N HIS A 66 -2.99 0.12 -8.35
CA HIS A 66 -2.22 -0.83 -7.55
C HIS A 66 -0.73 -0.58 -7.70
N GLU A 67 0.02 -0.88 -6.64
CA GLU A 67 1.48 -0.71 -6.55
C GLU A 67 1.97 0.70 -6.93
N LEU A 68 1.22 1.73 -6.52
CA LEU A 68 1.59 3.12 -6.78
C LEU A 68 2.95 3.45 -6.15
N PRO A 69 3.86 4.10 -6.89
CA PRO A 69 5.13 4.57 -6.34
C PRO A 69 4.89 5.69 -5.33
N ARG A 70 5.86 5.89 -4.44
CA ARG A 70 5.83 6.94 -3.41
C ARG A 70 7.14 7.71 -3.39
N MET A 71 7.07 8.96 -2.94
CA MET A 71 8.25 9.75 -2.62
C MET A 71 8.54 9.64 -1.13
N THR A 72 9.75 9.18 -0.79
CA THR A 72 10.21 9.18 0.60
C THR A 72 10.68 10.59 0.97
N VAL A 73 10.07 11.13 2.02
CA VAL A 73 10.45 12.39 2.65
C VAL A 73 11.03 12.06 4.03
N THR A 74 12.27 12.48 4.26
CA THR A 74 12.97 12.35 5.55
C THR A 74 13.32 13.73 6.08
N MET A 75 13.68 13.83 7.35
CA MET A 75 14.07 15.11 7.96
C MET A 75 15.39 15.66 7.40
N ASP A 76 16.22 14.80 6.81
CA ASP A 76 17.53 15.17 6.24
C ASP A 76 17.46 15.53 4.75
N ARG A 77 16.27 15.52 4.16
CA ARG A 77 16.07 15.82 2.74
C ARG A 77 15.58 17.25 2.58
N GLU A 78 16.33 18.04 1.82
CA GLU A 78 15.99 19.42 1.52
C GLU A 78 14.75 19.51 0.62
N LEU A 79 13.95 20.56 0.81
CA LEU A 79 12.75 20.81 0.01
C LEU A 79 13.08 20.87 -1.49
N GLU A 80 14.19 21.51 -1.85
CA GLU A 80 14.64 21.65 -3.23
C GLU A 80 14.86 20.31 -3.92
N ASP A 81 15.27 19.28 -3.17
CA ASP A 81 15.49 17.93 -3.71
C ASP A 81 14.21 17.11 -3.79
N ILE A 82 13.12 17.57 -3.17
CA ILE A 82 11.78 16.98 -3.31
C ILE A 82 11.06 17.59 -4.52
N LEU A 83 11.26 18.89 -4.78
CA LEU A 83 10.56 19.61 -5.85
C LEU A 83 11.11 19.38 -7.26
N LYS A 84 12.26 18.69 -7.40
CA LYS A 84 12.90 18.39 -8.69
C LYS A 84 12.44 17.06 -9.31
N ASP A 85 11.77 16.21 -8.54
CA ASP A 85 11.23 14.92 -8.98
C ASP A 85 9.86 15.10 -9.67
#